data_AF-A0A1C2IUZ5-F1
#
_entry.id   AF-A0A1C2IUZ5-F1
#
_cell.length_a   1.000
_cell.length_b   1.000
_cell.length_c   1.000
_cell.angle_alpha   90.00
_cell.angle_beta   90.00
_cell.angle_gamma   90.00
#
_symmetry.space_group_name_H-M   'P 1'
#
loop_
_entity.id
_entity.type
_entity.pdbx_description
1 polymer ?
#
loop_
_entity_poly.entity_id
_entity_poly.type
_entity_poly.pdbx_seq_one_letter_code
_entity_poly.pdbx_strand_id
1 'polypeptide(L)'
;MPIYDGTSTGGTRGCGSRVKGGIYLCTGLSEHGSPLEAFLIDPVVPFDAAPGESFRTPILRENPYIPGVFDAYVWVGESFYPSLVDYVEETRQKGASRRISPLLDLSKLTPGKSRMIFIHPKAYTEHLNLPANGCPKAIEEHGKDEPCIGAHWHYAKSLGSLMTGDQTASIGDVTYSLPEQQDAPEDCRPGLFLALPITHIEFEDNGEALPKSVTEASEAGYDVLVMHDPQGA
;
A
#
# COMPACT_ATOMS: atom_id res chain seq x y z
N MET A 1 -10.41 -22.94 -1.25
CA MET A 1 -8.96 -23.27 -1.31
C MET A 1 -8.48 -23.59 0.11
N PRO A 2 -7.28 -24.13 0.37
CA PRO A 2 -6.93 -24.52 1.73
C PRO A 2 -6.75 -23.29 2.63
N ILE A 3 -7.13 -23.44 3.89
CA ILE A 3 -6.71 -22.55 4.98
C ILE A 3 -5.40 -23.14 5.51
N TYR A 4 -4.38 -22.31 5.64
CA TYR A 4 -3.06 -22.73 6.10
C TYR A 4 -2.73 -22.06 7.43
N ASP A 5 -1.97 -22.76 8.28
CA ASP A 5 -1.39 -22.15 9.48
C ASP A 5 -0.05 -21.49 9.15
N GLY A 6 0.19 -20.34 9.77
CA GLY A 6 1.43 -19.58 9.68
C GLY A 6 1.86 -19.02 11.03
N THR A 7 3.03 -18.42 11.08
CA THR A 7 3.56 -17.76 12.29
C THR A 7 3.64 -16.27 12.06
N SER A 8 3.10 -15.47 12.97
CA SER A 8 3.16 -14.00 12.89
C SER A 8 4.61 -13.53 13.01
N THR A 9 5.15 -12.88 11.98
CA THR A 9 6.59 -12.52 11.89
C THR A 9 6.94 -11.16 12.50
N GLY A 10 5.99 -10.47 13.14
CA GLY A 10 6.25 -9.47 14.19
C GLY A 10 7.20 -8.29 13.89
N GLY A 11 7.60 -8.03 12.65
CA GLY A 11 8.47 -6.90 12.32
C GLY A 11 7.77 -5.56 12.51
N THR A 12 8.49 -4.54 13.01
CA THR A 12 7.94 -3.20 13.20
C THR A 12 7.68 -2.55 11.83
N ARG A 13 6.43 -2.21 11.52
CA ARG A 13 6.06 -1.42 10.33
C ARG A 13 5.80 0.04 10.73
N GLY A 14 5.87 0.96 9.78
CA GLY A 14 5.53 2.39 9.99
C GLY A 14 4.13 2.58 10.57
N CYS A 15 3.17 1.73 10.19
CA CYS A 15 1.82 1.72 10.75
C CYS A 15 1.64 0.96 12.08
N GLY A 16 2.72 0.45 12.68
CA GLY A 16 2.69 -0.33 13.93
C GLY A 16 2.53 -1.84 13.75
N SER A 17 2.15 -2.52 14.84
CA SER A 17 2.06 -3.98 14.92
C SER A 17 0.66 -4.51 14.59
N ARG A 18 0.59 -5.80 14.23
CA ARG A 18 -0.68 -6.48 14.00
C ARG A 18 -1.45 -6.72 15.29
N VAL A 19 -2.77 -6.89 15.15
CA VAL A 19 -3.72 -6.99 16.25
C VAL A 19 -4.43 -8.34 16.17
N LYS A 20 -4.46 -9.08 17.28
CA LYS A 20 -5.19 -10.35 17.41
C LYS A 20 -6.66 -10.18 17.02
N GLY A 21 -7.21 -11.16 16.31
CA GLY A 21 -8.53 -11.13 15.69
C GLY A 21 -8.64 -10.21 14.46
N GLY A 22 -7.52 -9.62 14.02
CA GLY A 22 -7.49 -8.76 12.83
C GLY A 22 -7.45 -9.58 11.54
N ILE A 23 -8.20 -9.12 10.54
CA ILE A 23 -8.14 -9.66 9.16
C ILE A 23 -7.37 -8.66 8.30
N TYR A 24 -6.49 -9.16 7.45
CA TYR A 24 -5.56 -8.36 6.65
C TYR A 24 -5.62 -8.77 5.18
N LEU A 25 -5.74 -7.78 4.29
CA LEU A 25 -5.46 -7.96 2.87
C LEU A 25 -3.97 -7.81 2.65
N CYS A 26 -3.35 -8.77 1.95
CA CYS A 26 -1.91 -8.84 1.84
C CYS A 26 -1.43 -8.97 0.38
N THR A 27 -0.30 -8.33 0.12
CA THR A 27 0.52 -8.52 -1.08
C THR A 27 1.86 -9.07 -0.63
N GLY A 28 2.10 -10.35 -0.92
CA GLY A 28 3.35 -11.02 -0.61
C GLY A 28 4.49 -10.63 -1.56
N LEU A 29 5.73 -10.89 -1.12
CA LEU A 29 6.92 -10.80 -1.95
C LEU A 29 7.20 -12.15 -2.62
N SER A 30 7.87 -12.13 -3.77
CA SER A 30 8.29 -13.33 -4.49
C SER A 30 9.53 -13.06 -5.32
N GLU A 31 10.45 -14.02 -5.37
CA GLU A 31 11.62 -14.00 -6.27
C GLU A 31 11.21 -14.02 -7.76
N HIS A 32 9.99 -14.47 -8.04
CA HIS A 32 9.39 -14.49 -9.38
C HIS A 32 8.33 -13.41 -9.56
N GLY A 33 8.17 -12.51 -8.59
CA GLY A 33 7.24 -11.39 -8.65
C GLY A 33 7.69 -10.31 -9.65
N SER A 34 6.82 -9.32 -9.84
CA SER A 34 7.20 -8.10 -10.56
C SER A 34 7.83 -7.07 -9.62
N PRO A 35 8.73 -6.20 -10.11
CA PRO A 35 9.24 -5.09 -9.32
C PRO A 35 8.12 -4.14 -8.90
N LEU A 36 8.29 -3.42 -7.79
CA LEU A 36 7.25 -2.55 -7.24
C LEU A 36 6.85 -1.43 -8.21
N GLU A 37 7.79 -0.98 -9.04
CA GLU A 37 7.62 0.03 -10.09
C GLU A 37 6.53 -0.35 -11.10
N ALA A 38 6.34 -1.65 -11.37
CA ALA A 38 5.29 -2.14 -12.26
C ALA A 38 3.87 -1.82 -11.73
N PHE A 39 3.75 -1.60 -10.43
CA PHE A 39 2.48 -1.36 -9.72
C PHE A 39 2.25 0.11 -9.37
N LEU A 40 3.22 0.99 -9.62
CA LEU A 40 3.06 2.43 -9.43
C LEU A 40 2.03 2.97 -10.43
N ILE A 41 1.15 3.85 -9.92
CA ILE A 41 0.22 4.63 -10.73
C ILE A 41 0.97 5.90 -11.12
N ASP A 42 1.35 6.00 -12.40
CA ASP A 42 2.16 7.08 -12.96
C ASP A 42 1.59 7.43 -14.35
N PRO A 43 1.07 8.65 -14.57
CA PRO A 43 0.99 9.73 -13.58
C PRO A 43 0.02 9.36 -12.44
N VAL A 44 0.25 9.96 -11.26
CA VAL A 44 -0.66 9.80 -10.11
C VAL A 44 -2.05 10.28 -10.51
N VAL A 45 -3.08 9.50 -10.16
CA VAL A 45 -4.47 9.89 -10.44
C VAL A 45 -5.00 10.70 -9.25
N PRO A 46 -5.55 11.91 -9.45
CA PRO A 46 -6.08 12.70 -8.35
C PRO A 46 -7.26 11.97 -7.71
N PHE A 47 -7.35 12.04 -6.38
CA PHE A 47 -8.47 11.50 -5.64
C PHE A 47 -9.28 12.65 -5.05
N ASP A 48 -10.52 12.80 -5.54
CA ASP A 48 -11.45 13.82 -5.06
C ASP A 48 -11.98 13.42 -3.67
N ALA A 49 -11.17 13.70 -2.65
CA ALA A 49 -11.54 13.63 -1.25
C ALA A 49 -12.18 14.97 -0.82
N ALA A 50 -13.26 14.91 -0.04
CA ALA A 50 -13.73 16.09 0.66
C ALA A 50 -12.62 16.62 1.60
N PRO A 51 -12.57 17.93 1.92
CA PRO A 51 -11.56 18.47 2.84
C PRO A 51 -11.55 17.71 4.18
N GLY A 52 -10.40 17.15 4.54
CA GLY A 52 -10.22 16.34 5.76
C GLY A 52 -10.75 14.91 5.68
N GLU A 53 -11.26 14.47 4.52
CA GLU A 53 -11.68 13.08 4.31
C GLU A 53 -10.47 12.16 4.37
N SER A 54 -10.57 11.18 5.25
CA SER A 54 -9.71 10.00 5.31
C SER A 54 -10.54 8.86 5.87
N PHE A 55 -10.19 7.63 5.52
CA PHE A 55 -10.87 6.46 6.07
C PHE A 55 -9.87 5.53 6.72
N ARG A 56 -10.20 5.10 7.95
CA ARG A 56 -9.30 4.25 8.76
C ARG A 56 -9.23 2.82 8.27
N THR A 57 -10.31 2.34 7.65
CA THR A 57 -10.44 0.99 7.12
C THR A 57 -10.69 1.06 5.62
N PRO A 58 -10.13 0.14 4.81
CA PRO A 58 -10.36 0.11 3.38
C PRO A 58 -11.84 0.10 3.01
N ILE A 59 -12.16 0.74 1.89
CA ILE A 59 -13.50 0.77 1.29
C ILE A 59 -13.49 0.04 -0.05
N LEU A 60 -14.59 -0.61 -0.41
CA LEU A 60 -14.72 -1.25 -1.72
C LEU A 60 -15.31 -0.28 -2.75
N ARG A 61 -14.68 -0.18 -3.92
CA ARG A 61 -15.25 0.50 -5.09
C ARG A 61 -15.17 -0.41 -6.29
N GLU A 62 -16.16 -0.34 -7.16
CA GLU A 62 -16.14 -1.09 -8.42
C GLU A 62 -14.96 -0.61 -9.27
N ASN A 63 -14.26 -1.56 -9.89
CA ASN A 63 -13.16 -1.31 -10.78
C ASN A 63 -13.69 -0.60 -12.04
N PRO A 64 -13.20 0.60 -12.39
CA PRO A 64 -13.74 1.36 -13.51
C PRO A 64 -13.49 0.74 -14.88
N TYR A 65 -12.60 -0.25 -14.97
CA TYR A 65 -12.20 -0.91 -16.21
C TYR A 65 -12.76 -2.33 -16.35
N ILE A 66 -13.22 -2.96 -15.26
CA ILE A 66 -13.69 -4.34 -15.24
C ILE A 66 -15.02 -4.41 -14.48
N PRO A 67 -16.17 -4.38 -15.19
CA PRO A 67 -17.49 -4.46 -14.58
C PRO A 67 -17.64 -5.67 -13.65
N GLY A 68 -18.23 -5.45 -12.48
CA GLY A 68 -18.47 -6.47 -11.46
C GLY A 68 -17.25 -6.86 -10.61
N VAL A 69 -16.04 -6.34 -10.89
CA VAL A 69 -14.87 -6.52 -10.01
C VAL A 69 -14.78 -5.34 -9.06
N PHE A 70 -14.56 -5.59 -7.76
CA PHE A 70 -14.34 -4.54 -6.78
C PHE A 70 -12.88 -4.50 -6.33
N ASP A 71 -12.33 -3.29 -6.21
CA ASP A 71 -11.01 -3.04 -5.64
C ASP A 71 -11.15 -2.48 -4.20
N ALA A 72 -10.18 -2.77 -3.35
CA ALA A 72 -10.08 -2.24 -1.99
C ALA A 72 -9.26 -0.95 -2.01
N TYR A 73 -9.89 0.18 -1.78
CA TYR A 73 -9.22 1.48 -1.68
C TYR A 73 -8.69 1.64 -0.27
N VAL A 74 -7.43 2.03 -0.13
CA VAL A 74 -6.69 2.11 1.13
C VAL A 74 -6.12 3.51 1.32
N TRP A 75 -6.49 4.17 2.40
CA TRP A 75 -5.88 5.45 2.79
C TRP A 75 -4.58 5.22 3.56
N VAL A 76 -3.47 5.77 3.07
CA VAL A 76 -2.18 5.77 3.76
C VAL A 76 -2.07 7.06 4.56
N GLY A 77 -2.12 6.95 5.89
CA GLY A 77 -2.10 8.10 6.78
C GLY A 77 -0.73 8.76 6.87
N GLU A 78 -0.66 10.05 6.57
CA GLU A 78 0.58 10.85 6.58
C GLU A 78 1.26 10.93 7.95
N SER A 79 0.50 10.73 9.04
CA SER A 79 1.08 10.68 10.40
C SER A 79 2.01 9.49 10.61
N PHE A 80 1.86 8.43 9.80
CA PHE A 80 2.70 7.24 9.85
C PHE A 80 3.67 7.18 8.66
N TYR A 81 3.24 7.67 7.50
CA TYR A 81 4.05 7.72 6.28
C TYR A 81 4.02 9.15 5.75
N PRO A 82 4.91 10.05 6.19
CA PRO A 82 4.86 11.47 5.81
C PRO A 82 4.86 11.71 4.29
N SER A 83 5.54 10.85 3.54
CA SER A 83 5.53 10.79 2.09
C SER A 83 5.01 9.44 1.59
N LEU A 84 4.48 9.41 0.36
CA LEU A 84 4.18 8.15 -0.32
C LEU A 84 5.43 7.27 -0.46
N VAL A 85 6.61 7.89 -0.55
CA VAL A 85 7.90 7.18 -0.70
C VAL A 85 8.19 6.30 0.50
N ASP A 86 7.88 6.77 1.72
CA ASP A 86 8.01 5.96 2.93
C ASP A 86 7.22 4.66 2.81
N TYR A 87 6.00 4.74 2.27
CA TYR A 87 5.16 3.57 2.08
C TYR A 87 5.67 2.65 0.97
N VAL A 88 6.12 3.20 -0.15
CA VAL A 88 6.66 2.43 -1.28
C VAL A 88 7.91 1.66 -0.83
N GLU A 89 8.86 2.31 -0.16
CA GLU A 89 10.12 1.68 0.24
C GLU A 89 9.95 0.63 1.33
N GLU A 90 9.04 0.84 2.29
CA GLU A 90 8.67 -0.22 3.23
C GLU A 90 8.01 -1.41 2.49
N THR A 91 7.08 -1.13 1.58
CA THR A 91 6.35 -2.15 0.82
C THR A 91 7.30 -2.96 -0.06
N ARG A 92 8.35 -2.35 -0.61
CA ARG A 92 9.38 -3.03 -1.40
C ARG A 92 10.06 -4.13 -0.60
N GLN A 93 10.33 -3.89 0.67
CA GLN A 93 11.09 -4.80 1.53
C GLN A 93 10.22 -5.80 2.28
N LYS A 94 8.94 -5.47 2.52
CA LYS A 94 8.07 -6.23 3.42
C LYS A 94 6.74 -6.68 2.82
N GLY A 95 6.47 -6.32 1.56
CA GLY A 95 5.14 -6.42 0.98
C GLY A 95 4.13 -5.49 1.67
N ALA A 96 2.89 -5.49 1.17
CA ALA A 96 1.81 -4.69 1.73
C ALA A 96 0.90 -5.54 2.61
N SER A 97 0.45 -4.98 3.72
CA SER A 97 -0.54 -5.60 4.60
C SER A 97 -1.44 -4.54 5.20
N ARG A 98 -2.76 -4.72 5.05
CA ARG A 98 -3.75 -3.74 5.50
C ARG A 98 -4.91 -4.39 6.22
N ARG A 99 -5.10 -3.97 7.48
CA ARG A 99 -6.21 -4.40 8.31
C ARG A 99 -7.51 -3.92 7.69
N ILE A 100 -8.49 -4.81 7.62
CA ILE A 100 -9.84 -4.49 7.18
C ILE A 100 -10.82 -4.54 8.35
N SER A 101 -11.97 -3.90 8.15
CA SER A 101 -13.12 -4.06 9.04
C SER A 101 -13.61 -5.51 8.96
N PRO A 102 -13.96 -6.17 10.08
CA PRO A 102 -14.66 -7.45 10.06
C PRO A 102 -16.01 -7.41 9.32
N LEU A 103 -16.56 -6.20 9.11
CA LEU A 103 -17.81 -5.98 8.37
C LEU A 103 -17.58 -5.76 6.86
N LEU A 104 -16.33 -5.73 6.39
CA LEU A 104 -16.04 -5.61 4.97
C LEU A 104 -16.50 -6.89 4.26
N ASP A 105 -17.36 -6.74 3.26
CA ASP A 105 -17.90 -7.87 2.48
C ASP A 105 -16.83 -8.41 1.52
N LEU A 106 -16.07 -9.41 1.99
CA LEU A 106 -15.00 -10.05 1.23
C LEU A 106 -15.51 -10.80 0.00
N SER A 107 -16.79 -11.17 -0.05
CA SER A 107 -17.38 -11.87 -1.21
C SER A 107 -17.41 -11.01 -2.48
N LYS A 108 -17.28 -9.69 -2.35
CA LYS A 108 -17.16 -8.76 -3.48
C LYS A 108 -15.78 -8.73 -4.11
N LEU A 109 -14.76 -9.19 -3.39
CA LEU A 109 -13.42 -9.27 -3.92
C LEU A 109 -13.28 -10.55 -4.76
N THR A 110 -12.65 -10.42 -5.92
CA THR A 110 -12.43 -11.50 -6.86
C THR A 110 -10.95 -11.89 -6.87
N PRO A 111 -10.58 -13.12 -6.45
CA PRO A 111 -9.20 -13.59 -6.50
C PRO A 111 -8.55 -13.41 -7.87
N GLY A 112 -7.31 -12.94 -7.88
CA GLY A 112 -6.53 -12.68 -9.10
C GLY A 112 -7.01 -11.48 -9.94
N LYS A 113 -8.09 -10.80 -9.57
CA LYS A 113 -8.59 -9.60 -10.28
C LYS A 113 -8.65 -8.35 -9.39
N SER A 114 -9.13 -8.50 -8.16
CA SER A 114 -9.22 -7.41 -7.19
C SER A 114 -7.86 -6.97 -6.70
N ARG A 115 -7.72 -5.66 -6.49
CA ARG A 115 -6.48 -4.99 -6.08
C ARG A 115 -6.68 -4.17 -4.82
N MET A 116 -5.58 -3.86 -4.14
CA MET A 116 -5.51 -2.75 -3.20
C MET A 116 -5.04 -1.50 -3.93
N ILE A 117 -5.85 -0.44 -3.90
CA ILE A 117 -5.53 0.87 -4.50
C ILE A 117 -5.20 1.85 -3.38
N PHE A 118 -3.96 2.31 -3.34
CA PHE A 118 -3.46 3.14 -2.25
C PHE A 118 -3.56 4.63 -2.58
N ILE A 119 -4.07 5.38 -1.61
CA ILE A 119 -4.18 6.83 -1.62
C ILE A 119 -3.22 7.40 -0.59
N HIS A 120 -2.49 8.45 -0.95
CA HIS A 120 -1.74 9.26 0.01
C HIS A 120 -2.19 10.74 -0.06
N PRO A 121 -2.32 11.47 1.07
CA PRO A 121 -2.80 12.85 1.09
C PRO A 121 -1.96 13.86 0.28
N LYS A 122 -0.71 13.51 -0.02
CA LYS A 122 0.28 14.36 -0.70
C LYS A 122 0.90 13.68 -1.92
N ALA A 123 0.10 12.90 -2.66
CA ALA A 123 0.61 12.11 -3.80
C ALA A 123 0.41 12.78 -5.16
N TYR A 124 -0.66 13.54 -5.34
CA TYR A 124 -0.94 14.17 -6.62
C TYR A 124 -0.35 15.57 -6.66
N THR A 125 0.28 15.93 -7.76
CA THR A 125 0.74 17.28 -8.12
C THR A 125 0.67 17.43 -9.64
N GLU A 126 0.42 18.64 -10.13
CA GLU A 126 0.50 18.98 -11.56
C GLU A 126 1.93 19.35 -11.99
N HIS A 127 2.88 19.36 -11.04
CA HIS A 127 4.24 19.79 -11.30
C HIS A 127 5.00 18.78 -12.17
N LEU A 128 5.57 19.29 -13.26
CA LEU A 128 6.34 18.52 -14.23
C LEU A 128 7.80 18.48 -13.80
N ASN A 129 8.21 17.37 -13.19
CA ASN A 129 9.60 17.14 -12.80
C ASN A 129 10.02 15.72 -13.19
N LEU A 130 11.08 15.61 -14.00
CA LEU A 130 11.70 14.35 -14.32
C LEU A 130 12.86 14.10 -13.36
N PRO A 131 12.87 12.97 -12.61
CA PRO A 131 14.00 12.62 -11.74
C PRO A 131 15.32 12.54 -12.51
N ALA A 132 16.43 12.83 -11.85
CA ALA A 132 17.76 12.75 -12.46
C ALA A 132 18.10 11.35 -13.00
N ASN A 133 17.54 10.31 -12.39
CA ASN A 133 17.70 8.91 -12.81
C ASN A 133 16.63 8.46 -13.84
N GLY A 134 15.82 9.38 -14.34
CA GLY A 134 14.73 9.11 -15.27
C GLY A 134 13.43 8.66 -14.60
N CYS A 135 12.40 8.44 -15.43
CA CYS A 135 11.10 7.93 -14.99
C CYS A 135 11.24 6.47 -14.52
N PRO A 136 10.73 6.09 -13.33
CA PRO A 136 10.80 4.70 -12.84
C PRO A 136 10.03 3.71 -13.72
N LYS A 137 9.11 4.20 -14.57
CA LYS A 137 8.37 3.40 -15.55
C LYS A 137 8.88 3.53 -16.98
N ALA A 138 9.97 4.26 -17.19
CA ALA A 138 10.57 4.52 -18.51
C ALA A 138 9.57 5.10 -19.56
N ILE A 139 8.66 5.97 -19.11
CA ILE A 139 7.71 6.70 -19.97
C ILE A 139 8.36 8.02 -20.43
N GLU A 140 8.28 8.35 -21.71
CA GLU A 140 9.04 9.45 -22.32
C GLU A 140 8.42 10.84 -22.06
N GLU A 141 7.10 10.87 -21.89
CA GLU A 141 6.26 12.05 -21.68
C GLU A 141 6.34 12.59 -20.24
N HIS A 142 6.76 11.73 -19.30
CA HIS A 142 6.86 12.08 -17.89
C HIS A 142 7.93 13.15 -17.63
N GLY A 143 7.54 14.17 -16.85
CA GLY A 143 8.32 15.36 -16.57
C GLY A 143 8.41 16.37 -17.72
N LYS A 144 7.74 16.11 -18.86
CA LYS A 144 7.63 17.04 -19.99
C LYS A 144 6.19 17.52 -20.20
N ASP A 145 5.26 16.58 -20.27
CA ASP A 145 3.83 16.82 -20.53
C ASP A 145 2.96 16.32 -19.38
N GLU A 146 3.41 15.29 -18.66
CA GLU A 146 2.71 14.71 -17.50
C GLU A 146 3.63 14.63 -16.27
N PRO A 147 3.10 14.77 -15.04
CA PRO A 147 3.89 14.60 -13.82
C PRO A 147 4.46 13.19 -13.69
N CYS A 148 5.63 13.05 -13.09
CA CYS A 148 6.24 11.75 -12.81
C CYS A 148 6.17 11.43 -11.32
N ILE A 149 5.62 10.29 -10.94
CA ILE A 149 5.62 9.81 -9.56
C ILE A 149 7.05 9.70 -8.99
N GLY A 150 8.04 9.43 -9.84
CA GLY A 150 9.44 9.36 -9.45
C GLY A 150 9.95 10.67 -8.82
N ALA A 151 9.34 11.82 -9.13
CA ALA A 151 9.71 13.10 -8.53
C ALA A 151 9.52 13.11 -7.00
N HIS A 152 8.59 12.30 -6.47
CA HIS A 152 8.35 12.22 -5.02
C HIS A 152 9.58 11.75 -4.21
N TRP A 153 10.52 11.01 -4.82
CA TRP A 153 11.77 10.65 -4.14
C TRP A 153 12.67 11.86 -3.89
N HIS A 154 12.54 12.93 -4.69
CA HIS A 154 13.21 14.20 -4.42
C HIS A 154 12.48 15.02 -3.35
N TYR A 155 11.19 14.77 -3.11
CA TYR A 155 10.35 15.57 -2.19
C TYR A 155 10.22 14.96 -0.79
N ALA A 156 10.71 13.74 -0.57
CA ALA A 156 10.50 13.01 0.68
C ALA A 156 10.82 13.84 1.94
N LYS A 157 11.97 14.52 1.96
CA LYS A 157 12.37 15.38 3.08
C LYS A 157 11.39 16.53 3.34
N SER A 158 11.01 17.28 2.31
CA SER A 158 10.11 18.44 2.45
C SER A 158 8.67 18.02 2.75
N LEU A 159 8.27 16.81 2.34
CA LEU A 159 7.00 16.18 2.73
C LEU A 159 6.99 15.61 4.16
N GLY A 160 8.17 15.52 4.79
CA GLY A 160 8.33 15.22 6.23
C GLY A 160 8.90 13.84 6.54
N SER A 161 9.43 13.10 5.56
CA SER A 161 10.08 11.80 5.81
C SER A 161 11.23 11.95 6.81
N LEU A 162 11.43 10.93 7.66
CA LEU A 162 12.44 10.96 8.70
C LEU A 162 13.84 10.75 8.11
N MET A 163 14.58 11.85 7.94
CA MET A 163 15.94 11.82 7.43
C MET A 163 16.93 11.33 8.50
N THR A 164 17.76 10.35 8.16
CA THR A 164 18.84 9.82 9.00
C THR A 164 20.23 10.19 8.48
N GLY A 165 20.28 10.79 7.28
CA GLY A 165 21.46 11.40 6.67
C GLY A 165 21.03 12.35 5.54
N ASP A 166 21.98 12.86 4.76
CA ASP A 166 21.68 13.84 3.69
C ASP A 166 20.82 13.24 2.55
N GLN A 167 21.00 11.95 2.28
CA GLN A 167 20.35 11.19 1.21
C GLN A 167 19.84 9.84 1.70
N THR A 168 19.50 9.76 2.99
CA THR A 168 19.02 8.54 3.63
C THR A 168 17.85 8.87 4.53
N ALA A 169 16.78 8.09 4.42
CA ALA A 169 15.61 8.18 5.30
C ALA A 169 15.29 6.82 5.90
N SER A 170 14.45 6.82 6.93
CA SER A 170 13.96 5.59 7.57
C SER A 170 12.47 5.63 7.89
N ILE A 171 11.88 4.43 7.92
CA ILE A 171 10.51 4.20 8.36
C ILE A 171 10.45 2.87 9.12
N GLY A 172 10.06 2.92 10.40
CA GLY A 172 10.19 1.76 11.28
C GLY A 172 11.65 1.30 11.39
N ASP A 173 11.90 0.04 11.04
CA ASP A 173 13.24 -0.58 10.96
C ASP A 173 13.83 -0.57 9.52
N VAL A 174 13.08 -0.02 8.55
CA VAL A 174 13.52 0.08 7.14
C VAL A 174 14.31 1.36 6.96
N THR A 175 15.46 1.25 6.31
CA THR A 175 16.27 2.39 5.85
C THR A 175 16.40 2.31 4.34
N TYR A 176 16.34 3.45 3.66
CA TYR A 176 16.41 3.53 2.21
C TYR A 176 17.13 4.81 1.74
N SER A 177 17.72 4.74 0.55
CA SER A 177 18.45 5.84 -0.05
C SER A 177 17.51 6.73 -0.88
N LEU A 178 17.79 8.02 -0.86
CA LEU A 178 17.06 9.05 -1.56
C LEU A 178 18.01 9.83 -2.48
N PRO A 179 17.52 10.37 -3.61
CA PRO A 179 18.29 11.29 -4.42
C PRO A 179 18.46 12.64 -3.71
N GLU A 180 19.13 13.60 -4.36
CA GLU A 180 19.19 14.98 -3.89
C GLU A 180 17.79 15.55 -3.63
N GLN A 181 17.58 16.11 -2.43
CA GLN A 181 16.27 16.55 -1.97
C GLN A 181 15.93 17.96 -2.46
N GLN A 182 14.65 18.15 -2.77
CA GLN A 182 14.04 19.36 -3.29
C GLN A 182 12.79 19.70 -2.48
N ASP A 183 12.34 20.95 -2.58
CA ASP A 183 11.07 21.36 -1.99
C ASP A 183 9.91 20.76 -2.78
N ALA A 184 8.93 20.22 -2.05
CA ALA A 184 7.73 19.65 -2.64
C ALA A 184 6.86 20.76 -3.25
N PRO A 185 6.16 20.49 -4.35
CA PRO A 185 5.15 21.39 -4.88
C PRO A 185 4.07 21.73 -3.83
N GLU A 186 3.64 22.98 -3.79
CA GLU A 186 2.59 23.46 -2.86
C GLU A 186 1.20 22.87 -3.16
N ASP A 187 1.00 22.38 -4.39
CA ASP A 187 -0.27 21.81 -4.87
C ASP A 187 -0.42 20.31 -4.54
N CYS A 188 0.50 19.72 -3.78
CA CYS A 188 0.42 18.34 -3.30
C CYS A 188 -0.94 18.06 -2.63
N ARG A 189 -1.70 17.11 -3.20
CA ARG A 189 -3.05 16.75 -2.72
C ARG A 189 -3.32 15.23 -2.83
N PRO A 190 -4.47 14.73 -2.33
CA PRO A 190 -4.75 13.30 -2.33
C PRO A 190 -4.71 12.69 -3.74
N GLY A 191 -4.03 11.55 -3.88
CA GLY A 191 -3.89 10.85 -5.15
C GLY A 191 -3.69 9.34 -5.01
N LEU A 192 -4.17 8.59 -6.00
CA LEU A 192 -3.95 7.16 -6.16
C LEU A 192 -2.52 6.95 -6.70
N PHE A 193 -1.65 6.32 -5.93
CA PHE A 193 -0.21 6.22 -6.28
C PHE A 193 0.30 4.79 -6.47
N LEU A 194 -0.42 3.78 -5.97
CA LEU A 194 0.02 2.38 -6.01
C LEU A 194 -1.18 1.44 -6.14
N ALA A 195 -1.08 0.43 -7.01
CA ALA A 195 -2.12 -0.59 -7.21
C ALA A 195 -1.52 -2.00 -7.08
N LEU A 196 -1.71 -2.65 -5.93
CA LEU A 196 -1.14 -3.96 -5.66
C LEU A 196 -2.16 -5.09 -5.78
N PRO A 197 -1.78 -6.29 -6.24
CA PRO A 197 -2.66 -7.45 -6.19
C PRO A 197 -2.90 -7.91 -4.75
N ILE A 198 -4.10 -8.41 -4.47
CA ILE A 198 -4.36 -9.15 -3.23
C ILE A 198 -3.93 -10.59 -3.48
N THR A 199 -2.80 -11.00 -2.89
CA THR A 199 -2.26 -12.34 -3.13
C THR A 199 -2.78 -13.35 -2.10
N HIS A 200 -3.09 -12.90 -0.89
CA HIS A 200 -3.63 -13.73 0.18
C HIS A 200 -4.32 -12.87 1.24
N ILE A 201 -5.06 -13.54 2.12
CA ILE A 201 -5.68 -12.94 3.30
C ILE A 201 -5.05 -13.57 4.54
N GLU A 202 -4.74 -12.75 5.53
CA GLU A 202 -4.21 -13.22 6.80
C GLU A 202 -5.17 -12.89 7.93
N PHE A 203 -5.35 -13.85 8.84
CA PHE A 203 -6.12 -13.69 10.07
C PHE A 203 -5.19 -13.90 11.26
N GLU A 204 -5.03 -12.89 12.11
CA GLU A 204 -4.25 -13.04 13.35
C GLU A 204 -5.10 -13.76 14.39
N ASP A 205 -4.70 -14.97 14.77
CA ASP A 205 -5.50 -15.80 15.66
C ASP A 205 -5.70 -15.15 17.04
N ASN A 206 -6.91 -15.30 17.58
CA ASN A 206 -7.30 -14.87 18.91
C ASN A 206 -7.80 -16.03 19.79
N GLY A 207 -7.71 -17.28 19.31
CA GLY A 207 -8.20 -18.48 20.00
C GLY A 207 -9.71 -18.68 19.91
N GLU A 208 -10.42 -17.86 19.11
CA GLU A 208 -11.85 -18.01 18.84
C GLU A 208 -12.07 -18.72 17.49
N ALA A 209 -13.33 -19.04 17.19
CA ALA A 209 -13.68 -19.61 15.89
C ALA A 209 -13.39 -18.63 14.75
N LEU A 210 -12.96 -19.16 13.59
CA LEU A 210 -12.66 -18.34 12.42
C LEU A 210 -13.85 -17.45 12.03
N PRO A 211 -13.63 -16.15 11.76
CA PRO A 211 -14.68 -15.27 11.30
C PRO A 211 -15.29 -15.78 9.99
N LYS A 212 -16.62 -15.69 9.86
CA LYS A 212 -17.35 -16.11 8.66
C LYS A 212 -16.77 -15.50 7.38
N SER A 213 -16.37 -14.23 7.41
CA SER A 213 -15.75 -13.52 6.30
C SER A 213 -14.44 -14.18 5.82
N VAL A 214 -13.67 -14.76 6.73
CA VAL A 214 -12.42 -15.47 6.42
C VAL A 214 -12.73 -16.79 5.70
N THR A 215 -13.73 -17.53 6.19
CA THR A 215 -14.22 -18.75 5.52
C THR A 215 -14.76 -18.44 4.12
N GLU A 216 -15.58 -17.39 3.98
CA GLU A 216 -16.14 -16.95 2.70
C GLU A 216 -15.04 -16.55 1.70
N ALA A 217 -13.97 -15.89 2.16
CA ALA A 217 -12.85 -15.57 1.29
C ALA A 217 -12.12 -16.81 0.78
N SER A 218 -11.92 -17.82 1.65
CA SER A 218 -11.33 -19.09 1.27
C SER A 218 -12.19 -19.85 0.25
N GLU A 219 -13.51 -19.82 0.43
CA GLU A 219 -14.50 -20.39 -0.50
C GLU A 219 -14.50 -19.65 -1.85
N ALA A 220 -14.36 -18.32 -1.83
CA ALA A 220 -14.24 -17.49 -3.02
C ALA A 220 -12.95 -17.76 -3.81
N GLY A 221 -11.94 -18.38 -3.17
CA GLY A 221 -10.71 -18.82 -3.81
C GLY A 221 -9.45 -18.07 -3.40
N TYR A 222 -9.50 -17.25 -2.33
CA TYR A 222 -8.29 -16.69 -1.75
C TYR A 222 -7.51 -17.74 -0.96
N ASP A 223 -6.18 -17.63 -0.99
CA ASP A 223 -5.33 -18.26 0.01
C ASP A 223 -5.52 -17.53 1.35
N VAL A 224 -5.81 -18.30 2.39
CA VAL A 224 -6.03 -17.78 3.74
C VAL A 224 -4.98 -18.35 4.67
N LEU A 225 -4.24 -17.47 5.35
CA LEU A 225 -3.28 -17.85 6.38
C LEU A 225 -3.81 -17.46 7.77
N VAL A 226 -3.86 -18.43 8.68
CA VAL A 226 -4.14 -18.21 10.09
C VAL A 226 -2.81 -18.04 10.81
N MET A 227 -2.56 -16.83 11.27
CA MET A 227 -1.28 -16.44 11.85
C MET A 227 -1.32 -16.65 13.36
N HIS A 228 -0.51 -17.58 13.83
CA HIS A 228 -0.36 -17.91 15.25
C HIS A 228 0.79 -17.12 15.86
N ASP A 229 0.62 -16.74 17.11
CA ASP A 229 1.65 -16.07 17.90
C ASP A 229 2.77 -17.08 18.23
N PRO A 230 4.04 -16.84 17.85
CA PRO A 230 5.14 -17.78 18.14
C PRO A 230 5.34 -18.05 19.64
N GLN A 231 4.75 -17.23 20.52
CA GLN A 231 4.87 -17.34 21.98
C GLN A 231 3.62 -17.92 22.66
N GLY A 232 2.72 -18.56 21.90
CA GLY A 232 1.47 -19.13 22.41
C GLY A 232 1.39 -20.66 22.33
N ALA A 233 2.25 -21.36 23.07
CA ALA A 233 2.02 -22.72 23.57
C ALA A 233 2.26 -22.74 25.08
#